data_AF-A0AAD6UCH5-F1
#
_entry.id   AF-A0AAD6UCH5-F1
#
_cell.length_a   1.000
_cell.length_b   1.000
_cell.length_c   1.000
_cell.angle_alpha   90.00
_cell.angle_beta   90.00
_cell.angle_gamma   90.00
#
_symmetry.space_group_name_H-M   'P 1'
#
loop_
_entity.id
_entity.type
_entity.pdbx_description
1 polymer ?
#
loop_
_entity_poly.entity_id
_entity_poly.type
_entity_poly.pdbx_seq_one_letter_code
_entity_poly.pdbx_strand_id
1 'polypeptide(L)'
;MASIPTTVPNIGPQTLVVNGVYIFNNFTDLVVYIRIGTKLQIAPGESLESELAQSAPHPLRGIYGDIKTHCTAFRDGPLQQMGVINSNISAYAAKVGSSGAGSYAEMFANIQLLADEKDKDPTSALAQSLQATVTKCIDDLIQSVLPIKSSTDSIISSLTSFETQCATDAMALQRYYDVNNPVATHPGETWDEYLADVALNGELQIQANTPWLQGKIPIVIHGTQLLKGAVDALSNELSEFQTYVDNDVRTVHGIFTTAVQNNLSDQWSEIATLATAFSKSISA
;
A
#
# COMPACT_ATOMS: atom_id res chain seq x y z
N MET A 1 37.14 8.89 -7.34
CA MET A 1 37.06 7.44 -7.04
C MET A 1 35.89 7.27 -6.09
N ALA A 2 34.84 6.56 -6.50
CA ALA A 2 33.79 6.16 -5.56
C ALA A 2 34.41 5.20 -4.53
N SER A 3 34.02 5.32 -3.26
CA SER A 3 34.47 4.38 -2.23
C SER A 3 33.91 2.99 -2.54
N ILE A 4 34.78 1.98 -2.53
CA ILE A 4 34.36 0.59 -2.66
C ILE A 4 33.55 0.22 -1.41
N PRO A 5 32.35 -0.34 -1.55
CA PRO A 5 31.51 -0.70 -0.42
C PRO A 5 32.18 -1.82 0.37
N THR A 6 32.25 -1.66 1.69
CA THR A 6 32.72 -2.69 2.61
C THR A 6 31.58 -3.57 3.14
N THR A 7 30.34 -3.24 2.76
CA THR A 7 29.11 -3.89 3.21
C THR A 7 28.23 -4.30 2.02
N VAL A 8 27.42 -5.33 2.21
CA VAL A 8 26.41 -5.77 1.23
C VAL A 8 25.40 -4.63 1.01
N PRO A 9 25.24 -4.14 -0.23
CA PRO A 9 24.15 -3.22 -0.60
C PRO A 9 22.79 -3.75 -0.19
N ASN A 10 21.92 -2.86 0.28
CA ASN A 10 20.66 -3.20 0.90
C ASN A 10 19.55 -3.42 -0.16
N ILE A 11 19.74 -4.41 -1.04
CA ILE A 11 18.80 -4.74 -2.13
C ILE A 11 17.73 -5.79 -1.73
N GLY A 12 17.67 -6.14 -0.45
CA GLY A 12 16.65 -7.07 0.07
C GLY A 12 15.37 -6.36 0.49
N PRO A 13 14.31 -7.13 0.82
CA PRO A 13 13.00 -6.57 1.15
C PRO A 13 12.89 -6.03 2.58
N GLN A 14 13.96 -6.04 3.37
CA GLN A 14 14.01 -5.46 4.71
C GLN A 14 13.52 -4.01 4.75
N THR A 15 13.63 -3.27 3.65
CA THR A 15 13.10 -1.91 3.53
C THR A 15 11.57 -1.87 3.56
N LEU A 16 10.89 -2.96 3.19
CA LEU A 16 9.42 -3.09 3.17
C LEU A 16 8.82 -3.52 4.53
N VAL A 17 9.68 -3.76 5.53
CA VAL A 17 9.28 -4.15 6.88
C VAL A 17 9.47 -2.95 7.81
N VAL A 18 8.38 -2.51 8.46
CA VAL A 18 8.41 -1.41 9.42
C VAL A 18 7.99 -1.94 10.77
N ASN A 19 8.86 -1.80 11.79
CA ASN A 19 8.60 -2.27 13.16
C ASN A 19 8.21 -3.76 13.23
N GLY A 20 8.79 -4.60 12.36
CA GLY A 20 8.48 -6.04 12.30
C GLY A 20 7.12 -6.38 11.69
N VAL A 21 6.42 -5.39 11.12
CA VAL A 21 5.14 -5.57 10.44
C VAL A 21 5.29 -5.15 8.99
N TYR A 22 4.76 -5.97 8.08
CA TYR A 22 4.66 -5.58 6.69
C TYR A 22 3.70 -4.41 6.54
N ILE A 23 4.08 -3.42 5.75
CA ILE A 23 3.30 -2.19 5.54
C ILE A 23 1.85 -2.48 5.11
N PHE A 24 1.61 -3.62 4.47
CA PHE A 24 0.31 -4.08 4.00
C PHE A 24 -0.73 -4.35 5.11
N ASN A 25 -0.32 -4.57 6.35
CA ASN A 25 -1.28 -4.92 7.41
C ASN A 25 -2.16 -3.73 7.86
N ASN A 26 -1.73 -2.49 7.59
CA ASN A 26 -2.47 -1.30 8.02
C ASN A 26 -3.75 -1.04 7.21
N PHE A 27 -3.93 -1.71 6.07
CA PHE A 27 -5.04 -1.42 5.15
C PHE A 27 -6.32 -2.21 5.44
N THR A 28 -6.26 -3.34 6.14
CA THR A 28 -7.42 -4.22 6.40
C THR A 28 -8.55 -3.49 7.12
N ASP A 29 -8.20 -2.70 8.13
CA ASP A 29 -9.12 -1.87 8.91
C ASP A 29 -9.87 -0.86 8.04
N LEU A 30 -9.15 -0.21 7.11
CA LEU A 30 -9.72 0.77 6.18
C LEU A 30 -10.75 0.11 5.24
N VAL A 31 -10.47 -1.10 4.75
CA VAL A 31 -11.37 -1.86 3.85
C VAL A 31 -12.71 -2.15 4.52
N VAL A 32 -12.70 -2.57 5.79
CA VAL A 32 -13.95 -2.87 6.53
C VAL A 32 -14.85 -1.65 6.59
N TYR A 33 -14.27 -0.47 6.90
CA TYR A 33 -15.06 0.75 6.95
C TYR A 33 -15.63 1.15 5.60
N ILE A 34 -14.82 1.11 4.53
CA ILE A 34 -15.30 1.44 3.17
C ILE A 34 -16.49 0.54 2.80
N ARG A 35 -16.48 -0.74 3.20
CA ARG A 35 -17.62 -1.63 3.00
C ARG A 35 -18.86 -1.20 3.79
N ILE A 36 -18.70 -0.74 5.03
CA ILE A 36 -19.83 -0.21 5.83
C ILE A 36 -20.38 1.06 5.17
N GLY A 37 -19.52 2.03 4.87
CA GLY A 37 -19.90 3.31 4.25
C GLY A 37 -20.59 3.14 2.89
N THR A 38 -20.15 2.19 2.06
CA THR A 38 -20.80 1.91 0.77
C THR A 38 -22.18 1.23 0.90
N LYS A 39 -22.45 0.57 2.02
CA LYS A 39 -23.72 -0.13 2.29
C LYS A 39 -24.75 0.74 3.00
N LEU A 40 -24.44 2.00 3.30
CA LEU A 40 -25.38 2.91 3.94
C LEU A 40 -26.68 3.00 3.14
N GLN A 41 -27.79 2.68 3.82
CA GLN A 41 -29.12 2.84 3.28
C GLN A 41 -29.56 4.29 3.50
N ILE A 42 -29.85 5.00 2.41
CA ILE A 42 -30.28 6.42 2.43
C ILE A 42 -31.82 6.52 2.45
N ALA A 43 -32.50 5.39 2.65
CA ALA A 43 -33.95 5.27 2.77
C ALA A 43 -34.29 4.02 3.61
N PRO A 44 -35.36 4.07 4.42
CA PRO A 44 -35.87 2.86 5.07
C PRO A 44 -36.41 1.91 3.99
N GLY A 45 -36.37 0.61 4.29
CA GLY A 45 -36.98 -0.42 3.44
C GLY A 45 -38.42 -0.07 3.07
N GLU A 46 -38.87 -0.63 1.94
CA GLU A 46 -40.25 -0.61 1.48
C GLU A 46 -41.21 -1.01 2.62
N SER A 47 -41.74 -0.01 3.33
CA SER A 47 -42.83 -0.05 4.32
C SER A 47 -42.98 1.28 5.07
N LEU A 48 -42.03 2.22 4.97
CA LEU A 48 -42.08 3.53 5.64
C LEU A 48 -42.26 4.72 4.67
N GLU A 49 -42.71 4.45 3.43
CA GLU A 49 -43.04 5.49 2.47
C GLU A 49 -44.27 6.32 2.87
N SER A 50 -45.16 5.80 3.75
CA SER A 50 -46.40 6.51 4.09
C SER A 50 -46.28 7.52 5.24
N GLU A 51 -45.28 7.43 6.11
CA GLU A 51 -45.14 8.33 7.27
C GLU A 51 -44.01 9.36 7.13
N LEU A 52 -42.88 9.02 6.51
CA LEU A 52 -41.76 9.96 6.30
C LEU A 52 -41.94 10.88 5.08
N ALA A 53 -42.90 10.60 4.20
CA ALA A 53 -43.20 11.45 3.04
C ALA A 53 -43.92 12.76 3.41
N GLN A 54 -44.33 12.95 4.67
CA GLN A 54 -45.05 14.15 5.13
C GLN A 54 -44.21 15.11 5.99
N SER A 55 -43.02 14.71 6.44
CA SER A 55 -42.07 15.56 7.15
C SER A 55 -40.89 15.92 6.25
N ALA A 56 -40.35 17.13 6.36
CA ALA A 56 -39.18 17.58 5.61
C ALA A 56 -38.06 16.52 5.60
N PRO A 57 -37.29 16.37 4.49
CA PRO A 57 -36.26 15.34 4.40
C PRO A 57 -35.29 15.44 5.58
N HIS A 58 -35.15 14.32 6.30
CA HIS A 58 -34.33 14.24 7.51
C HIS A 58 -32.89 14.70 7.21
N PRO A 59 -32.29 15.66 7.96
CA PRO A 59 -30.97 16.20 7.65
C PRO A 59 -29.84 15.15 7.60
N LEU A 60 -29.97 14.04 8.33
CA LEU A 60 -29.02 12.91 8.24
C LEU A 60 -28.98 12.27 6.86
N ARG A 61 -30.06 12.38 6.07
CA ARG A 61 -30.14 11.79 4.72
C ARG A 61 -29.07 12.37 3.80
N GLY A 62 -28.82 13.67 3.89
CA GLY A 62 -27.76 14.35 3.13
C GLY A 62 -26.39 13.86 3.57
N ILE A 63 -26.14 13.86 4.89
CA ILE A 63 -24.85 13.48 5.48
C ILE A 63 -24.49 12.02 5.16
N TYR A 64 -25.43 11.07 5.28
CA TYR A 64 -25.19 9.69 4.88
C TYR A 64 -25.07 9.50 3.37
N GLY A 65 -25.74 10.35 2.57
CA GLY A 65 -25.56 10.41 1.13
C GLY A 65 -24.12 10.76 0.74
N ASP A 66 -23.55 11.76 1.41
CA ASP A 66 -22.17 12.21 1.18
C ASP A 66 -21.17 11.13 1.61
N ILE A 67 -21.32 10.58 2.83
CA ILE A 67 -20.46 9.48 3.33
C ILE A 67 -20.47 8.29 2.37
N LYS A 68 -21.65 7.87 1.91
CA LYS A 68 -21.77 6.77 0.96
C LYS A 68 -21.06 7.10 -0.35
N THR A 69 -21.21 8.32 -0.85
CA THR A 69 -20.58 8.78 -2.09
C THR A 69 -19.07 8.76 -1.96
N HIS A 70 -18.52 9.34 -0.89
CA HIS A 70 -17.08 9.34 -0.63
C HIS A 70 -16.51 7.92 -0.49
N CYS A 71 -17.17 7.05 0.28
CA CYS A 71 -16.74 5.66 0.44
C CYS A 71 -16.84 4.86 -0.87
N THR A 72 -17.85 5.11 -1.69
CA THR A 72 -18.01 4.48 -3.00
C THR A 72 -16.92 4.91 -3.97
N ALA A 73 -16.65 6.22 -4.05
CA ALA A 73 -15.56 6.75 -4.85
C ALA A 73 -14.20 6.18 -4.41
N PHE A 74 -13.96 6.06 -3.10
CA PHE A 74 -12.75 5.45 -2.58
C PHE A 74 -12.63 3.96 -2.94
N ARG A 75 -13.72 3.19 -2.79
CA ARG A 75 -13.77 1.76 -3.15
C ARG A 75 -13.46 1.53 -4.63
N ASP A 76 -14.03 2.36 -5.50
CA ASP A 76 -14.02 2.14 -6.95
C ASP A 76 -12.74 2.66 -7.63
N GLY A 77 -11.97 3.52 -6.95
CA GLY A 77 -10.68 4.02 -7.45
C GLY A 77 -9.51 3.69 -6.51
N PRO A 78 -9.26 4.50 -5.47
CA PRO A 78 -8.13 4.35 -4.54
C PRO A 78 -7.93 2.93 -4.00
N LEU A 79 -8.98 2.23 -3.59
CA LEU A 79 -8.86 0.87 -3.07
C LEU A 79 -8.39 -0.13 -4.16
N GLN A 80 -8.80 0.06 -5.41
CA GLN A 80 -8.29 -0.74 -6.53
C GLN A 80 -6.82 -0.47 -6.80
N GLN A 81 -6.38 0.79 -6.66
CA GLN A 81 -4.95 1.15 -6.78
C GLN A 81 -4.09 0.47 -5.72
N MET A 82 -4.59 0.27 -4.49
CA MET A 82 -3.89 -0.52 -3.47
C MET A 82 -3.69 -1.97 -3.93
N GLY A 83 -4.69 -2.57 -4.57
CA GLY A 83 -4.56 -3.89 -5.19
C GLY A 83 -3.49 -3.92 -6.29
N VAL A 84 -3.40 -2.87 -7.11
CA VAL A 84 -2.35 -2.71 -8.13
C VAL A 84 -0.96 -2.62 -7.50
N ILE A 85 -0.78 -1.86 -6.42
CA ILE A 85 0.50 -1.79 -5.69
C ILE A 85 0.95 -3.18 -5.26
N ASN A 86 0.07 -3.96 -4.64
CA ASN A 86 0.40 -5.32 -4.21
C ASN A 86 0.75 -6.23 -5.38
N SER A 87 0.00 -6.15 -6.48
CA SER A 87 0.27 -6.90 -7.70
C SER A 87 1.66 -6.57 -8.24
N ASN A 88 2.02 -5.30 -8.28
CA ASN A 88 3.34 -4.84 -8.73
C ASN A 88 4.46 -5.32 -7.79
N ILE A 89 4.25 -5.29 -6.46
CA ILE A 89 5.21 -5.80 -5.48
C ILE A 89 5.37 -7.31 -5.61
N SER A 90 4.27 -8.04 -5.78
CA SER A 90 4.30 -9.49 -6.02
C SER A 90 5.00 -9.83 -7.33
N ALA A 91 4.79 -9.05 -8.39
CA ALA A 91 5.44 -9.24 -9.68
C ALA A 91 6.95 -8.96 -9.60
N TYR A 92 7.34 -7.89 -8.90
CA TYR A 92 8.75 -7.59 -8.61
C TYR A 92 9.40 -8.74 -7.84
N ALA A 93 8.77 -9.15 -6.74
CA ALA A 93 9.23 -10.22 -5.87
C ALA A 93 9.37 -11.57 -6.62
N ALA A 94 8.41 -11.91 -7.47
CA ALA A 94 8.48 -13.10 -8.32
C ALA A 94 9.60 -13.01 -9.37
N LYS A 95 9.83 -11.82 -9.94
CA LYS A 95 10.91 -11.58 -10.91
C LYS A 95 12.28 -11.80 -10.25
N VAL A 96 12.53 -11.14 -9.11
CA VAL A 96 13.82 -11.25 -8.41
C VAL A 96 14.09 -12.65 -7.87
N GLY A 97 13.06 -13.33 -7.35
CA GLY A 97 13.17 -14.69 -6.80
C GLY A 97 13.13 -15.82 -7.84
N SER A 98 12.99 -15.49 -9.12
CA SER A 98 13.04 -16.49 -10.19
C SER A 98 14.48 -16.84 -10.60
N SER A 99 14.64 -17.89 -11.39
CA SER A 99 15.90 -18.21 -12.07
C SER A 99 15.93 -17.71 -13.53
N GLY A 100 14.97 -16.88 -13.92
CA GLY A 100 14.75 -16.45 -15.31
C GLY A 100 15.47 -15.15 -15.67
N ALA A 101 15.16 -14.64 -16.87
CA ALA A 101 15.72 -13.38 -17.35
C ALA A 101 15.29 -12.18 -16.48
N GLY A 102 16.25 -11.31 -16.14
CA GLY A 102 16.07 -10.14 -15.28
C GLY A 102 15.93 -10.46 -13.80
N SER A 103 16.31 -11.67 -13.37
CA SER A 103 16.30 -12.09 -11.96
C SER A 103 17.62 -11.79 -11.25
N TYR A 104 17.62 -11.91 -9.91
CA TYR A 104 18.87 -11.86 -9.15
C TYR A 104 19.79 -13.03 -9.50
N ALA A 105 19.24 -14.23 -9.73
CA ALA A 105 20.04 -15.39 -10.08
C ALA A 105 20.82 -15.17 -11.40
N GLU A 106 20.17 -14.64 -12.44
CA GLU A 106 20.84 -14.31 -13.70
C GLU A 106 21.88 -13.20 -13.52
N MET A 107 21.52 -12.13 -12.81
CA MET A 107 22.42 -11.00 -12.54
C MET A 107 23.70 -11.47 -11.85
N PHE A 108 23.58 -12.26 -10.78
CA PHE A 108 24.73 -12.75 -10.03
C PHE A 108 25.56 -13.78 -10.78
N ALA A 109 24.93 -14.66 -11.57
CA ALA A 109 25.66 -15.58 -12.45
C ALA A 109 26.53 -14.81 -13.47
N ASN A 110 25.98 -13.75 -14.08
CA ASN A 110 26.73 -12.91 -15.00
C ASN A 110 27.82 -12.08 -14.31
N ILE A 111 27.61 -11.63 -13.07
CA ILE A 111 28.65 -10.98 -12.25
C ILE A 111 29.83 -11.92 -12.01
N GLN A 112 29.57 -13.21 -11.70
CA GLN A 112 30.62 -14.22 -11.56
C GLN A 112 31.44 -14.34 -12.85
N LEU A 113 30.75 -14.56 -13.97
CA LEU A 113 31.40 -14.74 -15.27
C LEU A 113 32.19 -13.49 -15.67
N LEU A 114 31.65 -12.30 -15.37
CA LEU A 114 32.30 -11.03 -15.64
C LEU A 114 33.57 -10.85 -14.80
N ALA A 115 33.55 -11.23 -13.53
CA ALA A 115 34.72 -11.19 -12.66
C ALA A 115 35.82 -12.14 -13.19
N ASP A 116 35.46 -13.39 -13.48
CA ASP A 116 36.39 -14.39 -14.01
C ASP A 116 36.99 -13.98 -15.37
N GLU A 117 36.21 -13.32 -16.22
CA GLU A 117 36.68 -12.85 -17.52
C GLU A 117 37.57 -11.61 -17.40
N LYS A 118 37.23 -10.64 -16.53
CA LYS A 118 38.09 -9.48 -16.25
C LYS A 118 39.43 -9.87 -15.61
N ASP A 119 39.51 -11.03 -14.94
CA ASP A 119 40.78 -11.63 -14.46
C ASP A 119 41.69 -12.11 -15.58
N LYS A 120 41.11 -12.58 -16.70
CA LYS A 120 41.87 -13.06 -17.85
C LYS A 120 42.25 -11.92 -18.79
N ASP A 121 41.25 -11.16 -19.22
CA ASP A 121 41.41 -10.01 -20.12
C ASP A 121 40.26 -9.00 -19.88
N PRO A 122 40.54 -7.87 -19.22
CA PRO A 122 39.52 -6.86 -18.91
C PRO A 122 38.97 -6.14 -20.15
N THR A 123 39.61 -6.29 -21.32
CA THR A 123 39.21 -5.64 -22.57
C THR A 123 38.50 -6.57 -23.55
N SER A 124 38.34 -7.86 -23.18
CA SER A 124 37.77 -8.86 -24.06
C SER A 124 36.33 -8.51 -24.48
N ALA A 125 35.94 -8.90 -25.69
CA ALA A 125 34.57 -8.72 -26.17
C ALA A 125 33.55 -9.45 -25.28
N LEU A 126 33.95 -10.57 -24.67
CA LEU A 126 33.13 -11.31 -23.72
C LEU A 126 32.92 -10.50 -22.43
N ALA A 127 33.97 -9.88 -21.87
CA ALA A 127 33.85 -9.01 -20.70
C ALA A 127 32.89 -7.84 -20.96
N GLN A 128 32.97 -7.21 -22.13
CA GLN A 128 32.05 -6.12 -22.53
C GLN A 128 30.60 -6.61 -22.66
N SER A 129 30.39 -7.79 -23.26
CA SER A 129 29.06 -8.38 -23.40
C SER A 129 28.43 -8.76 -22.04
N LEU A 130 29.23 -9.34 -21.14
CA LEU A 130 28.79 -9.68 -19.79
C LEU A 130 28.47 -8.42 -18.98
N GLN A 131 29.30 -7.38 -19.07
CA GLN A 131 29.04 -6.08 -18.46
C GLN A 131 27.69 -5.51 -18.94
N ALA A 132 27.44 -5.49 -20.25
CA ALA A 132 26.17 -5.01 -20.79
C ALA A 132 24.97 -5.85 -20.31
N THR A 133 25.16 -7.16 -20.12
CA THR A 133 24.13 -8.05 -19.59
C THR A 133 23.82 -7.72 -18.12
N VAL A 134 24.84 -7.55 -17.27
CA VAL A 134 24.64 -7.16 -15.86
C VAL A 134 23.96 -5.80 -15.76
N THR A 135 24.41 -4.81 -16.54
CA THR A 135 23.78 -3.49 -16.64
C THR A 135 22.30 -3.61 -16.98
N LYS A 136 21.97 -4.41 -18.00
CA LYS A 136 20.57 -4.64 -18.40
C LYS A 136 19.75 -5.29 -17.29
N CYS A 137 20.29 -6.30 -16.59
CA CYS A 137 19.58 -6.93 -15.47
C CYS A 137 19.24 -5.90 -14.38
N ILE A 138 20.18 -5.03 -14.02
CA ILE A 138 19.98 -3.98 -13.01
C ILE A 138 18.94 -2.95 -13.49
N ASP A 139 19.04 -2.49 -14.74
CA ASP A 139 18.08 -1.56 -15.33
C ASP A 139 16.67 -2.17 -15.35
N ASP A 140 16.54 -3.44 -15.74
CA ASP A 140 15.27 -4.17 -15.75
C ASP A 140 14.65 -4.31 -14.35
N LEU A 141 15.47 -4.38 -13.30
CA LEU A 141 15.05 -4.40 -11.91
C LEU A 141 14.58 -3.01 -11.46
N ILE A 142 15.33 -1.95 -11.79
CA ILE A 142 14.94 -0.56 -11.53
C ILE A 142 13.62 -0.23 -12.24
N GLN A 143 13.48 -0.60 -13.51
CA GLN A 143 12.23 -0.38 -14.25
C GLN A 143 11.04 -1.10 -13.61
N SER A 144 11.25 -2.27 -13.01
CA SER A 144 10.18 -2.99 -12.34
C SER A 144 9.73 -2.39 -10.99
N VAL A 145 10.52 -1.51 -10.37
CA VAL A 145 10.09 -0.78 -9.15
C VAL A 145 9.32 0.51 -9.46
N LEU A 146 9.47 1.09 -10.67
CA LEU A 146 8.81 2.35 -11.04
C LEU A 146 7.27 2.30 -10.97
N PRO A 147 6.58 1.24 -11.41
CA PRO A 147 5.12 1.14 -11.26
C PRO A 147 4.66 1.13 -9.80
N ILE A 148 5.48 0.60 -8.88
CA ILE A 148 5.17 0.61 -7.44
C ILE A 148 5.24 2.05 -6.95
N LYS A 149 6.32 2.78 -7.30
CA LYS A 149 6.51 4.18 -6.91
C LYS A 149 5.38 5.08 -7.39
N SER A 150 5.04 5.04 -8.68
CA SER A 150 3.99 5.88 -9.26
C SER A 150 2.62 5.60 -8.65
N SER A 151 2.30 4.33 -8.42
CA SER A 151 1.05 3.92 -7.77
C SER A 151 1.00 4.39 -6.31
N THR A 152 2.13 4.34 -5.60
CA THR A 152 2.24 4.79 -4.21
C THR A 152 2.01 6.31 -4.08
N ASP A 153 2.56 7.11 -5.00
CA ASP A 153 2.30 8.56 -5.05
C ASP A 153 0.82 8.89 -5.28
N SER A 154 0.18 8.20 -6.23
CA SER A 154 -1.24 8.36 -6.53
C SER A 154 -2.14 8.04 -5.34
N ILE A 155 -1.85 6.94 -4.62
CA ILE A 155 -2.69 6.51 -3.51
C ILE A 155 -2.51 7.42 -2.28
N ILE A 156 -1.31 7.96 -2.02
CA ILE A 156 -1.09 8.93 -0.93
C ILE A 156 -1.97 10.16 -1.15
N SER A 157 -1.97 10.72 -2.37
CA SER A 157 -2.83 11.87 -2.71
C SER A 157 -4.32 11.56 -2.51
N SER A 158 -4.74 10.36 -2.92
CA SER A 158 -6.12 9.88 -2.77
C SER A 158 -6.52 9.67 -1.30
N LEU A 159 -5.62 9.12 -0.49
CA LEU A 159 -5.83 8.92 0.95
C LEU A 159 -5.95 10.25 1.69
N THR A 160 -5.10 11.24 1.39
CA THR A 160 -5.18 12.59 1.98
C THR A 160 -6.49 13.30 1.60
N SER A 161 -6.92 13.14 0.35
CA SER A 161 -8.21 13.67 -0.10
C SER A 161 -9.38 13.03 0.65
N PHE A 162 -9.34 11.70 0.81
CA PHE A 162 -10.34 10.94 1.54
C PHE A 162 -10.36 11.26 3.04
N GLU A 163 -9.20 11.49 3.65
CA GLU A 163 -9.07 11.96 5.04
C GLU A 163 -9.83 13.27 5.23
N THR A 164 -9.65 14.23 4.32
CA THR A 164 -10.32 15.53 4.35
C THR A 164 -11.85 15.39 4.21
N GLN A 165 -12.31 14.49 3.33
CA GLN A 165 -13.72 14.15 3.18
C GLN A 165 -14.29 13.54 4.48
N CYS A 166 -13.61 12.55 5.05
CA CYS A 166 -14.01 11.93 6.31
C CYS A 166 -14.04 12.93 7.47
N ALA A 167 -13.10 13.89 7.51
CA ALA A 167 -13.11 14.96 8.49
C ALA A 167 -14.35 15.87 8.35
N THR A 168 -14.70 16.22 7.12
CA THR A 168 -15.89 17.03 6.81
C THR A 168 -17.18 16.29 7.21
N ASP A 169 -17.28 15.01 6.84
CA ASP A 169 -18.42 14.15 7.16
C ASP A 169 -18.61 14.01 8.68
N ALA A 170 -17.51 13.80 9.42
CA ALA A 170 -17.53 13.73 10.88
C ALA A 170 -18.03 15.02 11.52
N MET A 171 -17.55 16.17 11.05
CA MET A 171 -18.00 17.47 11.55
C MET A 171 -19.48 17.71 11.25
N ALA A 172 -19.97 17.27 10.08
CA ALA A 172 -21.38 17.37 9.72
C ALA A 172 -22.26 16.50 10.64
N LEU A 173 -21.85 15.25 10.88
CA LEU A 173 -22.51 14.35 11.85
C LEU A 173 -22.51 14.96 13.25
N GLN A 174 -21.35 15.43 13.73
CA GLN A 174 -21.25 16.03 15.07
C GLN A 174 -22.18 17.24 15.21
N ARG A 175 -22.19 18.15 14.23
CA ARG A 175 -23.11 19.31 14.24
C ARG A 175 -24.56 18.88 14.26
N TYR A 176 -24.93 17.84 13.50
CA TYR A 176 -26.29 17.32 13.54
C TYR A 176 -26.65 16.85 14.95
N TYR A 177 -25.79 16.05 15.60
CA TYR A 177 -26.04 15.56 16.95
C TYR A 177 -26.01 16.66 18.01
N ASP A 178 -25.14 17.67 17.87
CA ASP A 178 -25.10 18.82 18.79
C ASP A 178 -26.40 19.64 18.75
N VAL A 179 -26.96 19.84 17.55
CA VAL A 179 -28.20 20.61 17.34
C VAL A 179 -29.44 19.80 17.70
N ASN A 180 -29.44 18.49 17.43
CA ASN A 180 -30.60 17.62 17.60
C ASN A 180 -30.50 16.71 18.83
N ASN A 181 -29.62 17.03 19.78
CA ASN A 181 -29.43 16.25 21.00
C ASN A 181 -30.78 16.06 21.74
N PRO A 182 -31.36 14.85 21.77
CA PRO A 182 -32.73 14.61 22.22
C PRO A 182 -32.91 14.81 23.73
N VAL A 183 -31.84 14.91 24.51
CA VAL A 183 -31.89 15.31 25.92
C VAL A 183 -32.53 16.71 26.09
N ALA A 184 -32.52 17.55 25.05
CA ALA A 184 -33.15 18.87 25.04
C ALA A 184 -34.56 18.90 24.40
N THR A 185 -34.91 17.96 23.51
CA THR A 185 -36.13 18.01 22.69
C THR A 185 -37.18 16.93 23.03
N HIS A 186 -36.81 15.86 23.74
CA HIS A 186 -37.73 14.82 24.23
C HIS A 186 -37.60 14.63 25.75
N PRO A 187 -38.24 15.48 26.57
CA PRO A 187 -38.23 15.30 28.02
C PRO A 187 -39.02 14.04 28.39
N GLY A 188 -38.32 12.93 28.63
CA GLY A 188 -38.91 11.67 29.12
C GLY A 188 -38.39 10.39 28.47
N GLU A 189 -37.78 10.48 27.28
CA GLU A 189 -37.07 9.34 26.68
C GLU A 189 -35.63 9.31 27.19
N THR A 190 -35.19 8.13 27.60
CA THR A 190 -33.77 7.94 27.94
C THR A 190 -32.96 7.89 26.66
N TRP A 191 -31.72 8.39 26.71
CA TRP A 191 -30.78 8.30 25.59
C TRP A 191 -30.66 6.85 25.07
N ASP A 192 -30.76 5.87 25.97
CA ASP A 192 -30.69 4.44 25.64
C ASP A 192 -31.90 3.93 24.81
N GLU A 193 -33.09 4.49 24.97
CA GLU A 193 -34.29 4.12 24.18
C GLU A 193 -34.24 4.67 22.76
N TYR A 194 -33.82 5.94 22.60
CA TYR A 194 -33.58 6.54 21.29
C TYR A 194 -32.45 5.83 20.53
N LEU A 195 -31.36 5.52 21.23
CA LEU A 195 -30.22 4.79 20.66
C LEU A 195 -30.59 3.35 20.26
N ALA A 196 -31.49 2.67 20.96
CA ALA A 196 -31.92 1.32 20.58
C ALA A 196 -32.65 1.27 19.22
N ASP A 197 -33.42 2.31 18.89
CA ASP A 197 -34.15 2.43 17.62
C ASP A 197 -33.22 2.83 16.45
N VAL A 198 -32.25 3.71 16.73
CA VAL A 198 -31.18 4.14 15.80
C VAL A 198 -30.15 3.03 15.54
N ALA A 199 -29.88 2.17 16.53
CA ALA A 199 -28.94 1.04 16.42
C ALA A 199 -29.43 -0.06 15.49
N LEU A 200 -30.75 -0.24 15.38
CA LEU A 200 -31.37 -1.23 14.49
C LEU A 200 -31.18 -0.88 13.00
N ASN A 201 -30.87 0.39 12.68
CA ASN A 201 -30.82 0.94 11.32
C ASN A 201 -29.41 1.31 10.81
N GLY A 202 -28.34 1.06 11.57
CA GLY A 202 -26.95 1.27 11.15
C GLY A 202 -26.38 2.68 11.35
N GLU A 203 -27.19 3.64 11.82
CA GLU A 203 -26.79 5.03 12.08
C GLU A 203 -25.76 5.15 13.23
N LEU A 204 -25.92 4.36 14.30
CA LEU A 204 -24.99 4.34 15.43
C LEU A 204 -23.62 3.72 15.11
N GLN A 205 -23.57 2.78 14.17
CA GLN A 205 -22.30 2.22 13.72
C GLN A 205 -21.46 3.28 13.01
N ILE A 206 -22.07 4.19 12.26
CA ILE A 206 -21.36 5.27 11.56
C ILE A 206 -20.82 6.28 12.55
N GLN A 207 -21.67 6.75 13.48
CA GLN A 207 -21.25 7.70 14.52
C GLN A 207 -20.07 7.16 15.34
N ALA A 208 -20.09 5.87 15.71
CA ALA A 208 -19.00 5.23 16.43
C ALA A 208 -17.74 5.05 15.56
N ASN A 209 -17.90 4.83 14.26
CA ASN A 209 -16.80 4.49 13.36
C ASN A 209 -16.16 5.70 12.65
N THR A 210 -16.84 6.85 12.54
CA THR A 210 -16.27 8.04 11.86
C THR A 210 -15.09 8.66 12.63
N PRO A 211 -15.12 8.83 13.97
CA PRO A 211 -13.93 9.24 14.73
C PRO A 211 -12.82 8.19 14.70
N TRP A 212 -13.17 6.91 14.68
CA TRP A 212 -12.20 5.82 14.53
C TRP A 212 -11.45 5.91 13.18
N LEU A 213 -12.16 6.23 12.10
CA LEU A 213 -11.55 6.47 10.78
C LEU A 213 -10.54 7.61 10.77
N GLN A 214 -10.88 8.72 11.41
CA GLN A 214 -9.99 9.88 11.50
C GLN A 214 -8.66 9.50 12.17
N GLY A 215 -8.68 8.54 13.09
CA GLY A 215 -7.45 7.98 13.67
C GLY A 215 -6.70 6.99 12.77
N LYS A 216 -7.41 6.28 11.88
CA LYS A 216 -6.83 5.20 11.06
C LYS A 216 -6.28 5.65 9.72
N ILE A 217 -6.93 6.59 9.03
CA ILE A 217 -6.46 7.09 7.73
C ILE A 217 -5.03 7.67 7.81
N PRO A 218 -4.65 8.47 8.83
CA PRO A 218 -3.28 8.94 9.00
C PRO A 218 -2.25 7.82 9.14
N ILE A 219 -2.60 6.72 9.83
CA ILE A 219 -1.74 5.54 9.99
C ILE A 219 -1.51 4.87 8.63
N VAL A 220 -2.56 4.76 7.81
CA VAL A 220 -2.48 4.22 6.45
C VAL A 220 -1.64 5.12 5.55
N ILE A 221 -1.84 6.45 5.60
CA ILE A 221 -1.02 7.43 4.86
C ILE A 221 0.45 7.27 5.26
N HIS A 222 0.75 7.24 6.56
CA HIS A 222 2.11 7.09 7.05
C HIS A 222 2.74 5.77 6.59
N GLY A 223 2.03 4.64 6.72
CA GLY A 223 2.51 3.35 6.21
C GLY A 223 2.80 3.40 4.71
N THR A 224 1.94 4.04 3.93
CA THR A 224 2.11 4.20 2.48
C THR A 224 3.31 5.09 2.14
N GLN A 225 3.56 6.15 2.91
CA GLN A 225 4.76 6.99 2.78
C GLN A 225 6.05 6.21 3.09
N LEU A 226 6.02 5.32 4.09
CA LEU A 226 7.14 4.43 4.37
C LEU A 226 7.39 3.45 3.22
N LEU A 227 6.34 2.92 2.59
CA LEU A 227 6.49 2.06 1.41
C LEU A 227 7.13 2.82 0.26
N LYS A 228 6.69 4.05 0.02
CA LYS A 228 7.33 4.92 -0.99
C LYS A 228 8.82 5.09 -0.70
N GLY A 229 9.17 5.44 0.54
CA GLY A 229 10.58 5.61 0.95
C GLY A 229 11.40 4.33 0.77
N ALA A 230 10.82 3.17 1.07
CA ALA A 230 11.45 1.87 0.89
C ALA A 230 11.70 1.53 -0.58
N VAL A 231 10.73 1.83 -1.46
CA VAL A 231 10.84 1.62 -2.91
C VAL A 231 11.86 2.58 -3.52
N ASP A 232 11.89 3.84 -3.07
CA ASP A 232 12.91 4.82 -3.46
C ASP A 232 14.31 4.36 -3.04
N ALA A 233 14.46 3.89 -1.80
CA ALA A 233 15.71 3.34 -1.31
C ALA A 233 16.18 2.14 -2.14
N LEU A 234 15.28 1.18 -2.43
CA LEU A 234 15.59 0.03 -3.27
C LEU A 234 16.07 0.42 -4.67
N SER A 235 15.41 1.40 -5.30
CA SER A 235 15.82 1.93 -6.62
C SER A 235 17.21 2.56 -6.58
N ASN A 236 17.52 3.31 -5.51
CA ASN A 236 18.81 3.96 -5.34
C ASN A 236 19.91 2.92 -5.06
N GLU A 237 19.66 1.94 -4.18
CA GLU A 237 20.58 0.86 -3.86
C GLU A 237 20.92 0.01 -5.10
N LEU A 238 19.96 -0.24 -6.00
CA LEU A 238 20.23 -0.89 -7.28
C LEU A 238 21.12 -0.05 -8.20
N SER A 239 20.93 1.27 -8.21
CA SER A 239 21.76 2.20 -9.01
C SER A 239 23.19 2.33 -8.44
N GLU A 240 23.32 2.34 -7.11
CA GLU A 240 24.61 2.30 -6.43
C GLU A 240 25.31 0.95 -6.67
N PHE A 241 24.57 -0.15 -6.64
CA PHE A 241 25.07 -1.48 -6.98
C PHE A 241 25.64 -1.54 -8.40
N GLN A 242 24.96 -0.94 -9.39
CA GLN A 242 25.49 -0.79 -10.75
C GLN A 242 26.83 -0.06 -10.75
N THR A 243 26.92 1.06 -10.03
CA THR A 243 28.16 1.83 -9.88
C THR A 243 29.28 0.99 -9.26
N TYR A 244 28.96 0.09 -8.33
CA TYR A 244 29.95 -0.83 -7.75
C TYR A 244 30.41 -1.90 -8.72
N VAL A 245 29.49 -2.50 -9.48
CA VAL A 245 29.82 -3.48 -10.53
C VAL A 245 30.73 -2.86 -11.60
N ASP A 246 30.42 -1.63 -12.01
CA ASP A 246 31.18 -0.90 -13.04
C ASP A 246 32.61 -0.60 -12.59
N ASN A 247 32.78 -0.25 -11.30
CA ASN A 247 34.09 0.08 -10.74
C ASN A 247 34.93 -1.16 -10.38
N ASP A 248 34.35 -2.13 -9.68
CA ASP A 248 35.06 -3.33 -9.20
C ASP A 248 34.14 -4.54 -9.00
N VAL A 249 33.83 -5.20 -10.12
CA VAL A 249 33.03 -6.43 -10.14
C VAL A 249 33.63 -7.56 -9.27
N ARG A 250 34.95 -7.59 -9.04
CA ARG A 250 35.60 -8.65 -8.26
C ARG A 250 35.23 -8.54 -6.79
N THR A 251 35.29 -7.32 -6.25
CA THR A 251 34.87 -7.06 -4.88
C THR A 251 33.37 -7.34 -4.72
N VAL A 252 32.54 -6.91 -5.69
CA VAL A 252 31.10 -7.20 -5.67
C VAL A 252 30.84 -8.71 -5.65
N HIS A 253 31.52 -9.48 -6.51
CA HIS A 253 31.41 -10.92 -6.52
C HIS A 253 31.82 -11.56 -5.18
N GLY A 254 32.93 -11.09 -4.59
CA GLY A 254 33.38 -11.57 -3.27
C GLY A 254 32.40 -11.29 -2.13
N ILE A 255 31.61 -10.21 -2.23
CA ILE A 255 30.57 -9.85 -1.24
C ILE A 255 29.31 -10.71 -1.44
N PHE A 256 28.84 -10.89 -2.66
CA PHE A 256 27.61 -11.61 -2.98
C PHE A 256 27.84 -13.10 -3.20
N THR A 257 28.21 -13.80 -2.13
CA THR A 257 28.31 -15.27 -2.13
C THR A 257 26.95 -15.94 -2.38
N THR A 258 26.95 -17.19 -2.82
CA THR A 258 25.72 -17.99 -3.04
C THR A 258 24.78 -18.01 -1.84
N ALA A 259 25.30 -17.96 -0.60
CA ALA A 259 24.47 -17.92 0.60
C ALA A 259 23.68 -16.59 0.73
N VAL A 260 24.33 -15.46 0.39
CA VAL A 260 23.68 -14.14 0.37
C VAL A 260 22.63 -14.09 -0.73
N GLN A 261 22.93 -14.66 -1.90
CA GLN A 261 22.02 -14.73 -3.04
C GLN A 261 20.75 -15.53 -2.70
N ASN A 262 20.91 -16.73 -2.13
CA ASN A 262 19.78 -17.58 -1.73
C ASN A 262 18.91 -16.90 -0.68
N ASN A 263 19.52 -16.28 0.33
CA ASN A 263 18.79 -15.56 1.36
C ASN A 263 17.95 -14.41 0.78
N LEU A 264 18.50 -13.62 -0.16
CA LEU A 264 17.76 -12.55 -0.82
C LEU A 264 16.56 -13.08 -1.62
N SER A 265 16.75 -14.19 -2.35
CA SER A 265 15.67 -14.82 -3.12
C SER A 265 14.55 -15.33 -2.21
N ASP A 266 14.90 -15.98 -1.09
CA ASP A 266 13.94 -16.50 -0.12
C ASP A 266 13.13 -15.37 0.53
N GLN A 267 13.81 -14.29 0.93
CA GLN A 267 13.16 -13.11 1.53
C GLN A 267 12.15 -12.48 0.56
N TRP A 268 12.51 -12.31 -0.72
CA TRP A 268 11.58 -11.77 -1.71
C TRP A 268 10.41 -12.72 -2.00
N SER A 269 10.63 -14.03 -2.01
CA SER A 269 9.55 -15.03 -2.16
C SER A 269 8.52 -14.95 -1.03
N GLU A 270 8.97 -14.68 0.21
CA GLU A 270 8.08 -14.43 1.36
C GLU A 270 7.21 -13.18 1.13
N ILE A 271 7.79 -12.08 0.64
CA ILE A 271 7.04 -10.87 0.27
C ILE A 271 5.97 -11.16 -0.77
N ALA A 272 6.29 -11.93 -1.82
CA ALA A 272 5.34 -12.29 -2.86
C ALA A 272 4.11 -13.01 -2.29
N THR A 273 4.35 -13.92 -1.35
CA THR A 273 3.29 -14.69 -0.65
C THR A 273 2.38 -13.76 0.15
N LEU A 274 2.96 -12.82 0.90
CA LEU A 274 2.23 -11.87 1.74
C LEU A 274 1.44 -10.86 0.90
N ALA A 275 2.03 -10.30 -0.16
CA ALA A 275 1.37 -9.40 -1.09
C ALA A 275 0.18 -10.09 -1.79
N THR A 276 0.33 -11.37 -2.14
CA THR A 276 -0.74 -12.19 -2.70
C THR A 276 -1.87 -12.41 -1.69
N ALA A 277 -1.54 -12.74 -0.44
CA ALA A 277 -2.54 -12.94 0.62
C ALA A 277 -3.35 -11.65 0.89
N PHE A 278 -2.67 -10.50 0.95
CA PHE A 278 -3.32 -9.21 1.12
C PHE A 278 -4.21 -8.85 -0.08
N SER A 279 -3.76 -9.09 -1.32
CA SER A 279 -4.58 -8.86 -2.52
C SER A 279 -5.90 -9.65 -2.48
N LYS A 280 -5.86 -10.91 -2.03
CA LYS A 280 -7.08 -11.72 -1.84
C LYS A 280 -8.03 -11.12 -0.81
N SER A 281 -7.51 -10.51 0.26
CA SER A 281 -8.33 -9.89 1.30
C SER A 281 -9.10 -8.65 0.80
N ILE A 282 -8.50 -7.88 -0.13
CA ILE A 282 -9.14 -6.72 -0.75
C ILE A 282 -10.28 -7.16 -1.68
N SER A 283 -10.09 -8.24 -2.44
CA SER A 283 -11.07 -8.73 -3.44
C SER A 283 -12.26 -9.51 -2.86
N ALA A 284 -12.16 -9.98 -1.60
CA ALA A 284 -13.27 -10.59 -0.86
C ALA A 284 -14.30 -9.55 -0.38
#